data_AF-A0A9P9TCR0-F1
#
_entry.id   AF-A0A9P9TCR0-F1
#
_cell.length_a   1.000
_cell.length_b   1.000
_cell.length_c   1.000
_cell.angle_alpha   90.00
_cell.angle_beta   90.00
_cell.angle_gamma   90.00
#
_symmetry.space_group_name_H-M   'P 1'
#
loop_
_entity.id
_entity.type
_entity.pdbx_description
1 polymer ?
#
loop_
_entity_poly.entity_id
_entity_poly.type
_entity_poly.pdbx_seq_one_letter_code
_entity_poly.pdbx_strand_id
1 'polypeptide(L)'
;MYHSGHLTTPTRHTHQPPSGTKRTAHHLVSHHENANESNVESRHRSKRQKTVRLRLIVKQPTEDVANKSNANPEPDSENESKLQHSLAPPTTKRSERILDPTNAEHAKLIAAAPKAGTEYYDSDADDVPGPIKGVSKSDLFRNVAWGSYATDMTIDADFPSRPAFRQFVLGRFERLEDGTAFDQKAKLVIKLTDGKGKKRIYTNPPPRDWNNQEAITALNKRTVQQIRRTTEVQFRARVPEYIDAERQWLLANLTNGKPTYGWRRLVDDFNQHFAGKVVHGGVDSRPARTQSSLSKEVGRFGTEFYSKGLVPVLARQVKKDQKK
;
A
#
# COMPACT_ATOMS: atom_id res chain seq x y z
N MET A 1 4.47 -22.13 -75.02
CA MET A 1 5.84 -21.98 -74.50
C MET A 1 5.82 -22.38 -73.03
N TYR A 2 6.39 -23.55 -72.74
CA TYR A 2 6.51 -24.14 -71.40
C TYR A 2 7.70 -23.52 -70.67
N HIS A 3 7.54 -23.11 -69.41
CA HIS A 3 8.66 -23.04 -68.45
C HIS A 3 8.15 -23.55 -67.09
N SER A 4 8.45 -24.82 -66.83
CA SER A 4 8.34 -25.48 -65.53
C SER A 4 9.59 -25.17 -64.72
N GLY A 5 9.44 -24.60 -63.52
CA GLY A 5 10.53 -24.33 -62.58
C GLY A 5 10.53 -25.34 -61.43
N HIS A 6 11.66 -26.04 -61.28
CA HIS A 6 11.88 -27.17 -60.38
C HIS A 6 11.82 -26.84 -58.88
N LEU A 7 11.22 -27.76 -58.12
CA LEU A 7 11.40 -27.98 -56.69
C LEU A 7 12.73 -28.72 -56.41
N THR A 8 13.51 -28.23 -55.47
CA THR A 8 14.62 -28.98 -54.85
C THR A 8 14.57 -28.87 -53.33
N THR A 9 14.23 -29.98 -52.68
CA THR A 9 14.36 -30.23 -51.23
C THR A 9 15.74 -30.83 -50.92
N PRO A 10 16.42 -30.41 -49.84
CA PRO A 10 17.51 -31.20 -49.26
C PRO A 10 17.09 -31.89 -47.95
N THR A 11 17.06 -33.21 -48.06
CA THR A 11 17.74 -34.24 -47.24
C THR A 11 17.82 -34.07 -45.72
N ARG A 12 17.11 -34.99 -45.07
CA ARG A 12 17.06 -35.35 -43.64
C ARG A 12 18.25 -36.24 -43.29
N HIS A 13 19.10 -35.85 -42.34
CA HIS A 13 20.09 -36.75 -41.73
C HIS A 13 19.69 -37.09 -40.29
N THR A 14 19.27 -38.34 -40.11
CA THR A 14 19.13 -39.03 -38.83
C THR A 14 20.48 -39.58 -38.39
N HIS A 15 20.93 -39.22 -37.19
CA HIS A 15 21.98 -39.96 -36.48
C HIS A 15 21.61 -40.15 -35.01
N GLN A 16 21.42 -41.41 -34.65
CA GLN A 16 21.53 -42.06 -33.34
C GLN A 16 22.27 -43.40 -33.62
N PRO A 17 22.78 -44.16 -32.62
CA PRO A 17 23.28 -43.85 -31.27
C PRO A 17 24.72 -44.43 -31.12
N PRO A 18 25.29 -44.65 -29.90
CA PRO A 18 24.97 -45.90 -29.20
C PRO A 18 24.92 -45.83 -27.65
N SER A 19 24.22 -46.83 -27.15
CA SER A 19 24.12 -47.34 -25.78
C SER A 19 25.45 -47.65 -25.10
N GLY A 20 25.57 -47.27 -23.83
CA GLY A 20 26.61 -47.73 -22.90
C GLY A 20 25.99 -48.18 -21.58
N THR A 21 26.16 -49.47 -21.29
CA THR A 21 25.61 -50.26 -20.17
C THR A 21 26.34 -50.11 -18.82
N LYS A 22 25.59 -50.43 -17.75
CA LYS A 22 25.94 -51.23 -16.53
C LYS A 22 26.39 -50.55 -15.22
N ARG A 23 25.63 -50.93 -14.17
CA ARG A 23 26.02 -51.41 -12.81
C ARG A 23 26.37 -50.37 -11.74
N THR A 24 25.47 -50.14 -10.77
CA THR A 24 25.36 -50.73 -9.41
C THR A 24 26.53 -50.42 -8.47
N ALA A 25 26.25 -49.70 -7.37
CA ALA A 25 26.75 -50.04 -6.03
C ALA A 25 26.01 -49.23 -4.95
N HIS A 26 25.82 -49.90 -3.82
CA HIS A 26 25.18 -49.47 -2.61
C HIS A 26 25.90 -48.31 -1.92
N HIS A 27 25.15 -47.39 -1.29
CA HIS A 27 25.67 -46.68 -0.13
C HIS A 27 24.57 -46.49 0.92
N LEU A 28 24.53 -47.45 1.85
CA LEU A 28 24.02 -47.25 3.20
C LEU A 28 25.16 -46.56 3.97
N VAL A 29 24.90 -45.35 4.48
CA VAL A 29 25.67 -44.74 5.56
C VAL A 29 24.67 -44.21 6.58
N SER A 30 24.62 -44.89 7.71
CA SER A 30 24.15 -44.37 8.98
C SER A 30 25.22 -43.48 9.60
N HIS A 31 24.89 -42.25 9.97
CA HIS A 31 25.48 -41.53 11.09
C HIS A 31 24.43 -40.52 11.59
N HIS A 32 23.85 -40.76 12.75
CA HIS A 32 24.29 -40.34 14.09
C HIS A 32 23.98 -38.87 14.37
N GLU A 33 23.19 -38.72 15.42
CA GLU A 33 22.82 -37.51 16.14
C GLU A 33 23.98 -36.53 16.27
N ASN A 34 23.71 -35.25 16.04
CA ASN A 34 24.31 -34.20 16.84
C ASN A 34 23.40 -32.98 16.85
N ALA A 35 22.95 -32.67 18.07
CA ALA A 35 22.42 -31.39 18.45
C ALA A 35 23.41 -30.30 18.04
N ASN A 36 22.91 -29.25 17.39
CA ASN A 36 23.63 -27.99 17.35
C ASN A 36 22.64 -26.85 17.53
N GLU A 37 22.64 -26.36 18.76
CA GLU A 37 22.08 -25.08 19.18
C GLU A 37 22.70 -23.97 18.31
N SER A 38 21.93 -23.45 17.36
CA SER A 38 22.29 -22.19 16.71
C SER A 38 21.59 -21.05 17.43
N ASN A 39 22.38 -20.44 18.32
CA ASN A 39 22.13 -19.15 18.92
C ASN A 39 22.02 -18.09 17.80
N VAL A 40 20.81 -17.84 17.32
CA VAL A 40 20.53 -16.76 16.36
C VAL A 40 20.46 -15.44 17.11
N GLU A 41 21.62 -14.80 17.18
CA GLU A 41 21.80 -13.46 17.70
C GLU A 41 20.91 -12.47 16.93
N SER A 42 19.89 -11.95 17.63
CA SER A 42 18.96 -10.93 17.16
C SER A 42 19.71 -9.65 16.82
N ARG A 43 20.02 -9.44 15.53
CA ARG A 43 20.46 -8.15 15.02
C ARG A 43 19.30 -7.16 15.09
N HIS A 44 19.16 -6.50 16.23
CA HIS A 44 18.33 -5.31 16.40
C HIS A 44 18.81 -4.22 15.45
N ARG A 45 18.17 -4.13 14.29
CA ARG A 45 18.34 -3.03 13.34
C ARG A 45 17.62 -1.81 13.92
N SER A 46 18.33 -1.07 14.77
CA SER A 46 17.90 0.23 15.28
C SER A 46 17.55 1.14 14.11
N LYS A 47 16.24 1.30 13.85
CA LYS A 47 15.74 2.30 12.92
C LYS A 47 16.18 3.65 13.49
N ARG A 48 17.05 4.36 12.78
CA ARG A 48 17.27 5.80 12.96
C ARG A 48 15.91 6.48 12.84
N GLN A 49 15.24 6.67 13.97
CA GLN A 49 14.13 7.61 14.08
C GLN A 49 14.75 8.97 13.75
N LYS A 50 14.30 9.60 12.66
CA LYS A 50 14.51 11.04 12.49
C LYS A 50 13.78 11.70 13.66
N THR A 51 14.50 12.00 14.73
CA THR A 51 14.01 12.78 15.85
C THR A 51 13.74 14.18 15.32
N VAL A 52 12.49 14.42 14.93
CA VAL A 52 11.99 15.78 14.75
C VAL A 52 12.07 16.40 16.15
N ARG A 53 13.06 17.27 16.38
CA ARG A 53 13.18 18.03 17.63
C ARG A 53 11.91 18.85 17.81
N LEU A 54 10.97 18.34 18.58
CA LEU A 54 9.83 19.09 19.09
C LEU A 54 10.39 19.99 20.20
N ARG A 55 10.22 21.30 20.07
CA ARG A 55 10.57 22.23 21.15
C ARG A 55 9.39 22.26 22.13
N LEU A 56 9.70 22.00 23.39
CA LEU A 56 8.79 22.20 24.51
C LEU A 56 8.56 23.71 24.64
N ILE A 57 7.36 24.19 24.34
CA ILE A 57 6.95 25.55 24.71
C ILE A 57 5.97 25.38 25.86
N VAL A 58 6.46 25.62 27.07
CA VAL A 58 5.62 25.69 28.26
C VAL A 58 4.93 27.05 28.23
N LYS A 59 3.69 27.10 27.75
CA LYS A 59 2.82 28.26 27.98
C LYS A 59 2.23 28.09 29.37
N GLN A 60 2.72 28.87 30.34
CA GLN A 60 2.04 28.98 31.64
C GLN A 60 0.69 29.68 31.44
N PRO A 61 -0.35 29.31 32.20
CA PRO A 61 -1.61 30.04 32.19
C PRO A 61 -1.40 31.37 32.90
N THR A 62 -1.17 32.43 32.13
CA THR A 62 -1.37 33.80 32.62
C THR A 62 -2.86 34.07 32.57
N GLU A 63 -3.49 34.10 33.75
CA GLU A 63 -4.74 34.82 33.93
C GLU A 63 -4.45 36.30 33.65
N ASP A 64 -5.02 36.84 32.57
CA ASP A 64 -5.13 38.28 32.43
C ASP A 64 -6.45 38.65 31.75
N VAL A 65 -7.09 39.61 32.41
CA VAL A 65 -8.44 40.09 32.23
C VAL A 65 -8.50 41.09 31.08
N ALA A 66 -9.54 40.95 30.25
CA ALA A 66 -10.18 41.94 29.39
C ALA A 66 -9.30 42.94 28.59
N ASN A 67 -9.43 42.88 27.25
CA ASN A 67 -9.88 44.09 26.54
C ASN A 67 -10.53 43.81 25.19
N LYS A 68 -11.67 44.46 24.97
CA LYS A 68 -12.46 44.50 23.74
C LYS A 68 -11.73 45.34 22.68
N SER A 69 -11.73 44.89 21.44
CA SER A 69 -11.89 45.79 20.29
C SER A 69 -12.46 45.05 19.08
N ASN A 70 -13.46 45.71 18.48
CA ASN A 70 -14.18 45.35 17.28
C ASN A 70 -13.28 45.45 16.04
N ALA A 71 -13.41 44.49 15.13
CA ALA A 71 -13.25 44.73 13.69
C ALA A 71 -14.10 43.71 12.92
N ASN A 72 -15.01 44.22 12.09
CA ASN A 72 -15.86 43.44 11.19
C ASN A 72 -15.07 42.91 9.98
N PRO A 73 -15.52 41.82 9.33
CA PRO A 73 -14.76 41.11 8.31
C PRO A 73 -15.18 41.50 6.88
N GLU A 74 -14.22 41.49 5.95
CA GLU A 74 -14.51 41.33 4.52
C GLU A 74 -14.27 39.87 4.08
N PRO A 75 -15.12 39.28 3.22
CA PRO A 75 -15.05 37.87 2.87
C PRO A 75 -14.47 37.64 1.47
N ASP A 76 -13.16 37.40 1.38
CA ASP A 76 -12.58 36.75 0.19
C ASP A 76 -12.33 35.28 0.50
N SER A 77 -13.39 34.48 0.30
CA SER A 77 -13.36 33.03 0.43
C SER A 77 -13.41 32.36 -0.94
N GLU A 78 -12.31 32.44 -1.68
CA GLU A 78 -11.96 31.39 -2.64
C GLU A 78 -11.27 30.25 -1.88
N ASN A 79 -12.04 29.59 -1.02
CA ASN A 79 -11.62 28.34 -0.42
C ASN A 79 -11.81 27.24 -1.47
N GLU A 80 -10.87 27.17 -2.43
CA GLU A 80 -10.57 25.92 -3.13
C GLU A 80 -10.18 24.91 -2.05
N SER A 81 -11.20 24.26 -1.48
CA SER A 81 -11.02 23.03 -0.75
C SER A 81 -10.23 22.13 -1.68
N LYS A 82 -8.94 21.95 -1.38
CA LYS A 82 -8.10 20.95 -2.03
C LYS A 82 -8.83 19.63 -1.83
N LEU A 83 -9.67 19.27 -2.80
CA LEU A 83 -10.42 18.04 -2.85
C LEU A 83 -9.38 16.96 -2.60
N GLN A 84 -9.38 16.41 -1.40
CA GLN A 84 -8.45 15.36 -1.05
C GLN A 84 -8.89 14.16 -1.87
N HIS A 85 -8.21 13.95 -2.99
CA HIS A 85 -8.52 12.91 -3.94
C HIS A 85 -8.06 11.56 -3.36
N SER A 86 -8.84 11.09 -2.38
CA SER A 86 -8.75 9.74 -1.88
C SER A 86 -9.26 8.80 -2.97
N LEU A 87 -8.53 7.71 -3.22
CA LEU A 87 -9.06 6.63 -4.04
C LEU A 87 -10.35 6.13 -3.40
N ALA A 88 -11.45 6.18 -4.15
CA ALA A 88 -12.72 5.61 -3.71
C ALA A 88 -12.48 4.12 -3.42
N PRO A 89 -12.92 3.60 -2.26
CA PRO A 89 -12.90 2.16 -2.05
C PRO A 89 -13.78 1.49 -3.12
N PRO A 90 -13.44 0.29 -3.58
CA PRO A 90 -14.33 -0.48 -4.44
C PRO A 90 -15.69 -0.66 -3.75
N THR A 91 -16.78 -0.58 -4.52
CA THR A 91 -18.15 -0.70 -4.00
C THR A 91 -18.41 -2.11 -3.48
N THR A 92 -17.78 -3.11 -4.09
CA THR A 92 -17.87 -4.53 -3.70
C THR A 92 -16.85 -4.93 -2.63
N LYS A 93 -17.27 -5.80 -1.70
CA LYS A 93 -16.38 -6.30 -0.64
C LYS A 93 -15.31 -7.20 -1.24
N ARG A 94 -14.12 -7.23 -0.61
CA ARG A 94 -12.99 -8.07 -1.07
C ARG A 94 -13.35 -9.56 -1.18
N SER A 95 -14.18 -10.07 -0.28
CA SER A 95 -14.60 -11.49 -0.27
C SER A 95 -15.50 -11.84 -1.46
N GLU A 96 -16.38 -10.93 -1.88
CA GLU A 96 -17.31 -11.12 -3.01
C GLU A 96 -16.57 -11.13 -4.37
N ARG A 97 -15.33 -10.64 -4.38
CA ARG A 97 -14.48 -10.58 -5.57
C ARG A 97 -13.64 -11.84 -5.79
N ILE A 98 -13.55 -12.74 -4.81
CA ILE A 98 -12.75 -13.96 -4.92
C ILE A 98 -13.55 -15.02 -5.69
N LEU A 99 -12.99 -15.49 -6.81
CA LEU A 99 -13.58 -16.56 -7.60
C LEU A 99 -12.91 -17.89 -7.24
N ASP A 100 -13.73 -18.83 -6.78
CA ASP A 100 -13.32 -20.20 -6.47
C ASP A 100 -13.48 -21.11 -7.70
N PRO A 101 -12.39 -21.64 -8.30
CA PRO A 101 -12.47 -22.46 -9.50
C PRO A 101 -13.15 -23.82 -9.28
N THR A 102 -13.34 -24.27 -8.03
CA THR A 102 -14.05 -25.52 -7.73
C THR A 102 -15.56 -25.36 -7.77
N ASN A 103 -16.06 -24.13 -7.66
CA ASN A 103 -17.46 -23.80 -7.83
C ASN A 103 -17.81 -23.71 -9.32
N ALA A 104 -18.83 -24.44 -9.77
CA ALA A 104 -19.20 -24.51 -11.18
C ALA A 104 -19.57 -23.16 -11.81
N GLU A 105 -20.27 -22.28 -11.08
CA GLU A 105 -20.66 -20.96 -11.57
C GLU A 105 -19.44 -20.04 -11.71
N HIS A 106 -18.54 -20.06 -10.73
CA HIS A 106 -17.28 -19.32 -10.81
C HIS A 106 -16.37 -19.86 -11.93
N ALA A 107 -16.29 -21.18 -12.11
CA ALA A 107 -15.51 -21.80 -13.17
C ALA A 107 -16.01 -21.37 -14.57
N LYS A 108 -17.34 -21.30 -14.78
CA LYS A 108 -17.93 -20.75 -16.01
C LYS A 108 -17.52 -19.30 -16.24
N LEU A 109 -17.59 -18.46 -15.20
CA LEU A 109 -17.15 -17.06 -15.29
C LEU A 109 -15.66 -16.95 -15.63
N ILE A 110 -14.81 -17.75 -14.99
CA ILE A 110 -13.36 -17.79 -15.28
C ILE A 110 -13.09 -18.24 -16.72
N ALA A 111 -13.80 -19.27 -17.19
CA ALA A 111 -13.65 -19.78 -18.56
C ALA A 111 -14.05 -18.75 -19.62
N ALA A 112 -15.09 -17.95 -19.34
CA ALA A 112 -15.56 -16.87 -20.21
C ALA A 112 -14.72 -15.58 -20.11
N ALA A 113 -13.85 -15.46 -19.10
CA ALA A 113 -13.08 -14.26 -18.86
C ALA A 113 -12.06 -13.97 -19.97
N PRO A 114 -11.94 -12.71 -20.43
CA PRO A 114 -10.82 -12.29 -21.27
C PRO A 114 -9.49 -12.52 -20.53
N LYS A 115 -8.61 -13.34 -21.10
CA LYS A 115 -7.29 -13.63 -20.55
C LYS A 115 -6.29 -12.59 -21.04
N ALA A 116 -5.48 -12.05 -20.14
CA ALA A 116 -4.41 -11.16 -20.54
C ALA A 116 -3.33 -11.95 -21.31
N GLY A 117 -2.98 -11.48 -22.50
CA GLY A 117 -2.12 -12.21 -23.42
C GLY A 117 -0.64 -12.12 -23.04
N THR A 118 0.21 -12.59 -23.94
CA THR A 118 1.67 -12.65 -23.75
C THR A 118 2.32 -11.26 -23.78
N GLU A 119 1.60 -10.22 -24.20
CA GLU A 119 2.05 -8.83 -24.17
C GLU A 119 2.40 -8.34 -22.76
N TYR A 120 1.78 -8.90 -21.73
CA TYR A 120 2.17 -8.64 -20.33
C TYR A 120 3.37 -9.49 -19.94
N TYR A 121 3.20 -10.80 -19.95
CA TYR A 121 4.24 -11.82 -19.79
C TYR A 121 3.66 -13.16 -20.25
N ASP A 122 4.49 -14.12 -20.62
CA ASP A 122 4.00 -15.46 -20.94
C ASP A 122 3.77 -16.27 -19.65
N SER A 123 2.52 -16.67 -19.42
CA SER A 123 2.15 -17.43 -18.21
C SER A 123 2.73 -18.84 -18.22
N ASP A 124 2.91 -19.41 -19.42
CA ASP A 124 3.29 -20.81 -19.64
C ASP A 124 4.80 -20.96 -19.86
N ALA A 125 5.52 -19.85 -20.08
CA ALA A 125 6.98 -19.86 -20.15
C ALA A 125 7.62 -20.19 -18.80
N ASP A 126 8.81 -20.78 -18.85
CA ASP A 126 9.64 -21.08 -17.69
C ASP A 126 10.10 -19.81 -16.94
N ASP A 127 10.44 -19.99 -15.67
CA ASP A 127 11.05 -18.92 -14.88
C ASP A 127 12.44 -18.56 -15.42
N VAL A 128 12.68 -17.27 -15.61
CA VAL A 128 13.99 -16.73 -16.00
C VAL A 128 15.00 -16.97 -14.85
N PRO A 129 16.22 -17.45 -15.14
CA PRO A 129 17.22 -17.66 -14.09
C PRO A 129 17.64 -16.34 -13.42
N GLY A 130 18.00 -16.41 -12.14
CA GLY A 130 18.55 -15.29 -11.37
C GLY A 130 17.59 -14.62 -10.38
N PRO A 131 18.07 -13.61 -9.63
CA PRO A 131 17.30 -12.97 -8.57
C PRO A 131 16.26 -11.99 -9.10
N ILE A 132 15.08 -11.97 -8.48
CA ILE A 132 14.03 -11.01 -8.82
C ILE A 132 14.36 -9.64 -8.23
N LYS A 133 14.62 -8.67 -9.11
CA LYS A 133 15.05 -7.32 -8.70
C LYS A 133 14.00 -6.61 -7.82
N GLY A 134 14.46 -6.02 -6.72
CA GLY A 134 13.67 -5.15 -5.85
C GLY A 134 12.62 -5.86 -4.97
N VAL A 135 12.55 -7.19 -4.98
CA VAL A 135 11.62 -8.01 -4.17
C VAL A 135 12.32 -8.56 -2.93
N SER A 136 11.73 -8.31 -1.74
CA SER A 136 12.29 -8.80 -0.47
C SER A 136 11.91 -10.25 -0.15
N LYS A 137 10.89 -10.80 -0.81
CA LYS A 137 10.39 -12.19 -0.66
C LYS A 137 10.36 -12.87 -2.02
N SER A 138 11.52 -13.01 -2.65
CA SER A 138 11.62 -13.47 -4.04
C SER A 138 11.12 -14.89 -4.25
N ASP A 139 11.17 -15.72 -3.21
CA ASP A 139 10.64 -17.08 -3.14
C ASP A 139 9.14 -17.16 -3.47
N LEU A 140 8.35 -16.14 -3.10
CA LEU A 140 6.91 -16.09 -3.34
C LEU A 140 6.53 -15.76 -4.79
N PHE A 141 7.49 -15.35 -5.63
CA PHE A 141 7.24 -14.80 -6.95
C PHE A 141 8.01 -15.54 -8.04
N ARG A 142 7.47 -15.47 -9.25
CA ARG A 142 8.13 -15.97 -10.45
C ARG A 142 9.02 -14.88 -11.03
N ASN A 143 10.19 -15.27 -11.53
CA ASN A 143 11.01 -14.41 -12.35
C ASN A 143 10.58 -14.63 -13.80
N VAL A 144 9.97 -13.65 -14.45
CA VAL A 144 9.38 -13.83 -15.79
C VAL A 144 10.01 -12.89 -16.80
N ALA A 145 10.03 -13.32 -18.06
CA ALA A 145 10.28 -12.42 -19.18
C ALA A 145 9.02 -11.57 -19.41
N TRP A 146 9.18 -10.24 -19.34
CA TRP A 146 8.09 -9.31 -19.56
C TRP A 146 7.86 -9.09 -21.06
N GLY A 147 6.60 -9.02 -21.47
CA GLY A 147 6.21 -8.73 -22.84
C GLY A 147 6.29 -7.24 -23.20
N SER A 148 5.93 -6.91 -24.43
CA SER A 148 6.05 -5.56 -24.98
C SER A 148 5.21 -4.51 -24.25
N TYR A 149 4.04 -4.88 -23.71
CA TYR A 149 3.19 -3.94 -22.98
C TYR A 149 3.88 -3.39 -21.72
N ALA A 150 4.80 -4.16 -21.13
CA ALA A 150 5.55 -3.77 -19.94
C ALA A 150 6.67 -2.75 -20.21
N THR A 151 6.96 -2.45 -21.47
CA THR A 151 7.97 -1.46 -21.89
C THR A 151 7.39 -0.36 -22.76
N ASP A 152 6.18 -0.54 -23.27
CA ASP A 152 5.51 0.42 -24.15
C ASP A 152 5.06 1.70 -23.43
N MET A 153 5.65 2.83 -23.84
CA MET A 153 5.34 4.18 -23.36
C MET A 153 4.57 5.03 -24.39
N THR A 154 4.18 4.47 -25.53
CA THR A 154 3.61 5.22 -26.65
C THR A 154 2.16 5.67 -26.41
N ILE A 155 1.39 4.88 -25.66
CA ILE A 155 -0.03 5.14 -25.40
C ILE A 155 -0.20 6.06 -24.20
N ASP A 156 -0.45 7.36 -24.42
CA ASP A 156 -0.63 8.35 -23.33
C ASP A 156 -1.76 7.98 -22.35
N ALA A 157 -2.86 7.41 -22.86
CA ALA A 157 -4.02 7.03 -22.06
C ALA A 157 -3.69 6.01 -20.95
N ASP A 158 -2.63 5.23 -21.14
CA ASP A 158 -2.17 4.24 -20.15
C ASP A 158 -1.44 4.88 -18.96
N PHE A 159 -1.07 6.17 -19.01
CA PHE A 159 -0.27 6.84 -17.99
C PHE A 159 -1.06 7.89 -17.20
N PRO A 160 -2.11 7.51 -16.46
CA PRO A 160 -2.85 8.48 -15.67
C PRO A 160 -1.97 9.07 -14.57
N SER A 161 -2.11 10.36 -14.31
CA SER A 161 -1.53 11.03 -13.13
C SER A 161 -2.27 10.64 -11.83
N ARG A 162 -3.51 10.13 -11.98
CA ARG A 162 -4.40 9.71 -10.90
C ARG A 162 -4.91 8.28 -11.17
N PRO A 163 -4.06 7.24 -11.04
CA PRO A 163 -4.47 5.88 -11.35
C PRO A 163 -5.56 5.38 -10.39
N ALA A 164 -6.57 4.70 -10.92
CA ALA A 164 -7.47 3.90 -10.10
C ALA A 164 -6.69 2.70 -9.54
N PHE A 165 -6.82 2.43 -8.23
CA PHE A 165 -6.18 1.28 -7.61
C PHE A 165 -7.21 0.21 -7.26
N ARG A 166 -7.11 -0.94 -7.93
CA ARG A 166 -7.85 -2.14 -7.58
C ARG A 166 -6.91 -3.15 -6.94
N GLN A 167 -7.11 -3.40 -5.64
CA GLN A 167 -6.32 -4.40 -4.90
C GLN A 167 -6.38 -5.77 -5.57
N PHE A 168 -5.28 -6.53 -5.48
CA PHE A 168 -5.23 -7.94 -5.77
C PHE A 168 -6.06 -8.73 -4.75
N VAL A 169 -6.80 -9.73 -5.23
CA VAL A 169 -7.51 -10.72 -4.41
C VAL A 169 -6.89 -12.10 -4.61
N LEU A 170 -7.30 -13.08 -3.79
CA LEU A 170 -6.87 -14.47 -3.96
C LEU A 170 -7.42 -15.02 -5.28
N GLY A 171 -6.64 -15.90 -5.91
CA GLY A 171 -6.95 -16.48 -7.20
C GLY A 171 -6.47 -15.63 -8.37
N ARG A 172 -6.36 -16.23 -9.55
CA ARG A 172 -5.89 -15.52 -10.76
C ARG A 172 -6.91 -14.53 -11.29
N PHE A 173 -8.18 -14.88 -11.17
CA PHE A 173 -9.30 -14.08 -11.65
C PHE A 173 -10.04 -13.48 -10.46
N GLU A 174 -10.66 -12.33 -10.67
CA GLU A 174 -11.52 -11.68 -9.70
C GLU A 174 -12.88 -11.37 -10.32
N ARG A 175 -13.93 -11.32 -9.50
CA ARG A 175 -15.24 -10.84 -9.92
C ARG A 175 -15.28 -9.31 -9.90
N LEU A 176 -15.86 -8.71 -10.93
CA LEU A 176 -16.13 -7.27 -11.03
C LEU A 176 -17.55 -6.94 -10.57
N GLU A 177 -17.87 -5.65 -10.46
CA GLU A 177 -19.17 -5.16 -9.98
C GLU A 177 -20.31 -5.48 -10.97
N ASP A 178 -19.99 -5.57 -12.26
CA ASP A 178 -20.91 -6.02 -13.32
C ASP A 178 -21.11 -7.55 -13.33
N GLY A 179 -20.48 -8.27 -12.41
CA GLY A 179 -20.55 -9.72 -12.30
C GLY A 179 -19.58 -10.50 -13.20
N THR A 180 -18.86 -9.84 -14.09
CA THR A 180 -17.88 -10.47 -14.97
C THR A 180 -16.59 -10.86 -14.24
N ALA A 181 -15.78 -11.73 -14.84
CA ALA A 181 -14.48 -12.11 -14.32
C ALA A 181 -13.36 -11.33 -15.02
N PHE A 182 -12.37 -10.91 -14.25
CA PHE A 182 -11.22 -10.13 -14.71
C PHE A 182 -9.90 -10.84 -14.40
N ASP A 183 -9.02 -10.96 -15.39
CA ASP A 183 -7.68 -11.51 -15.23
C ASP A 183 -6.75 -10.54 -14.48
N GLN A 184 -6.36 -10.88 -13.24
CA GLN A 184 -5.51 -10.02 -12.42
C GLN A 184 -4.07 -9.87 -12.94
N LYS A 185 -3.65 -10.63 -13.97
CA LYS A 185 -2.38 -10.41 -14.71
C LYS A 185 -2.23 -8.99 -15.19
N ALA A 186 -3.32 -8.41 -15.70
CA ALA A 186 -3.29 -7.08 -16.27
C ALA A 186 -2.89 -6.00 -15.22
N LYS A 187 -3.09 -6.28 -13.93
CA LYS A 187 -2.68 -5.38 -12.83
C LYS A 187 -1.18 -5.42 -12.51
N LEU A 188 -0.44 -6.42 -13.01
CA LEU A 188 0.99 -6.58 -12.67
C LEU A 188 1.85 -5.50 -13.30
N VAL A 189 1.43 -4.96 -14.44
CA VAL A 189 2.05 -3.80 -15.09
C VAL A 189 1.28 -2.55 -14.69
N ILE A 190 1.95 -1.63 -14.00
CA ILE A 190 1.38 -0.35 -13.59
C ILE A 190 2.06 0.74 -14.38
N LYS A 191 1.28 1.43 -15.20
CA LYS A 191 1.69 2.61 -15.95
C LYS A 191 1.09 3.86 -15.29
N LEU A 192 1.90 4.88 -15.07
CA LEU A 192 1.46 6.11 -14.41
C LEU A 192 2.36 7.30 -14.72
N THR A 193 1.80 8.51 -14.62
CA THR A 193 2.53 9.77 -14.76
C THR A 193 2.90 10.31 -13.38
N ASP A 194 4.19 10.62 -13.18
CA ASP A 194 4.67 11.15 -11.90
C ASP A 194 4.28 12.61 -11.67
N GLY A 195 4.48 13.12 -10.44
CA GLY A 195 4.15 14.51 -10.09
C GLY A 195 4.93 15.58 -10.88
N LYS A 196 5.92 15.19 -11.70
CA LYS A 196 6.65 16.08 -12.61
C LYS A 196 6.23 15.90 -14.08
N GLY A 197 5.17 15.13 -14.35
CA GLY A 197 4.70 14.86 -15.70
C GLY A 197 5.46 13.74 -16.42
N LYS A 198 6.36 13.00 -15.76
CA LYS A 198 7.14 11.93 -16.42
C LYS A 198 6.43 10.58 -16.31
N LYS A 199 6.27 9.90 -17.44
CA LYS A 199 5.75 8.53 -17.56
C LYS A 199 6.66 7.52 -16.86
N ARG A 200 6.05 6.59 -16.12
CA ARG A 200 6.72 5.48 -15.42
C ARG A 200 5.96 4.18 -15.65
N ILE A 201 6.71 3.10 -15.85
CA ILE A 201 6.17 1.74 -15.86
C ILE A 201 6.79 0.98 -14.69
N TYR A 202 5.96 0.30 -13.92
CA TYR A 202 6.36 -0.63 -12.87
C TYR A 202 5.86 -2.02 -13.20
N THR A 203 6.77 -2.99 -13.19
CA THR A 203 6.43 -4.40 -13.33
C THR A 203 6.49 -5.08 -11.97
N ASN A 204 5.42 -5.79 -11.62
CA ASN A 204 5.31 -6.57 -10.39
C ASN A 204 5.35 -8.05 -10.74
N PRO A 205 6.33 -8.81 -10.24
CA PRO A 205 6.47 -10.21 -10.61
C PRO A 205 5.21 -11.00 -10.20
N PRO A 206 4.73 -11.90 -11.06
CA PRO A 206 3.55 -12.69 -10.74
C PRO A 206 3.84 -13.61 -9.53
N PRO A 207 2.85 -13.86 -8.67
CA PRO A 207 3.02 -14.83 -7.59
C PRO A 207 3.24 -16.23 -8.18
N ARG A 208 4.02 -17.07 -7.50
CA ARG A 208 4.12 -18.50 -7.86
C ARG A 208 2.78 -19.20 -7.74
N ASP A 209 2.04 -18.85 -6.70
CA ASP A 209 0.68 -19.29 -6.44
C ASP A 209 -0.24 -18.08 -6.20
N TRP A 210 -1.26 -17.93 -7.04
CA TRP A 210 -2.25 -16.86 -6.94
C TRP A 210 -3.16 -17.00 -5.71
N ASN A 211 -3.22 -18.18 -5.08
CA ASN A 211 -3.94 -18.42 -3.83
C ASN A 211 -3.10 -18.15 -2.57
N ASN A 212 -1.81 -17.80 -2.72
CA ASN A 212 -0.95 -17.48 -1.59
C ASN A 212 -1.25 -16.06 -1.05
N GLN A 213 -1.91 -16.01 0.12
CA GLN A 213 -2.30 -14.75 0.78
C GLN A 213 -1.11 -13.85 1.13
N GLU A 214 0.06 -14.41 1.42
CA GLU A 214 1.27 -13.65 1.72
C GLU A 214 1.80 -12.94 0.47
N ALA A 215 1.86 -13.65 -0.66
CA ALA A 215 2.27 -13.10 -1.96
C ALA A 215 1.31 -11.96 -2.39
N ILE A 216 0.00 -12.19 -2.32
CA ILE A 216 -1.03 -11.19 -2.64
C ILE A 216 -0.93 -9.96 -1.73
N THR A 217 -0.65 -10.16 -0.43
CA THR A 217 -0.43 -9.05 0.51
C THR A 217 0.80 -8.24 0.15
N ALA A 218 1.90 -8.90 -0.23
CA ALA A 218 3.13 -8.25 -0.64
C ALA A 218 2.95 -7.46 -1.95
N LEU A 219 2.23 -8.00 -2.94
CA LEU A 219 1.87 -7.29 -4.19
C LEU A 219 1.06 -6.03 -3.93
N ASN A 220 0.01 -6.13 -3.11
CA ASN A 220 -0.81 -4.99 -2.74
C ASN A 220 0.00 -3.90 -2.05
N LYS A 221 0.85 -4.26 -1.07
CA LYS A 221 1.73 -3.31 -0.39
C LYS A 221 2.69 -2.62 -1.35
N ARG A 222 3.29 -3.38 -2.27
CA ARG A 222 4.22 -2.83 -3.27
C ARG A 222 3.52 -1.87 -4.22
N THR A 223 2.37 -2.27 -4.78
CA THR A 223 1.59 -1.45 -5.72
C THR A 223 1.20 -0.12 -5.10
N VAL A 224 0.66 -0.15 -3.88
CA VAL A 224 0.33 1.06 -3.12
C VAL A 224 1.56 1.94 -2.90
N GLN A 225 2.72 1.36 -2.60
CA GLN A 225 3.96 2.12 -2.44
C GLN A 225 4.45 2.75 -3.75
N GLN A 226 4.36 2.03 -4.88
CA GLN A 226 4.74 2.55 -6.20
C GLN A 226 3.89 3.76 -6.56
N ILE A 227 2.56 3.63 -6.48
CA ILE A 227 1.64 4.74 -6.76
C ILE A 227 1.90 5.91 -5.81
N ARG A 228 1.98 5.67 -4.50
CA ARG A 228 2.17 6.73 -3.49
C ARG A 228 3.49 7.49 -3.62
N ARG A 229 4.58 6.82 -4.02
CA ARG A 229 5.90 7.45 -4.16
C ARG A 229 6.05 8.24 -5.47
N THR A 230 5.22 7.94 -6.45
CA THR A 230 5.36 8.46 -7.81
C THR A 230 4.33 9.52 -8.11
N THR A 231 3.11 9.33 -7.63
CA THR A 231 1.97 10.24 -7.82
C THR A 231 1.67 11.00 -6.53
N GLU A 232 0.79 12.00 -6.62
CA GLU A 232 0.27 12.72 -5.45
C GLU A 232 -0.95 12.02 -4.80
N VAL A 233 -1.36 10.87 -5.36
CA VAL A 233 -2.55 10.14 -4.92
C VAL A 233 -2.42 9.68 -3.48
N GLN A 234 -3.45 9.97 -2.70
CA GLN A 234 -3.58 9.49 -1.33
C GLN A 234 -4.56 8.31 -1.31
N PHE A 235 -4.13 7.20 -0.71
CA PHE A 235 -4.96 6.00 -0.56
C PHE A 235 -5.97 6.09 0.60
N ARG A 236 -5.84 7.13 1.42
CA ARG A 236 -6.67 7.40 2.57
C ARG A 236 -6.86 8.89 2.65
N ALA A 237 -8.07 9.33 2.95
CA ALA A 237 -8.32 10.71 3.32
C ALA A 237 -7.32 11.12 4.41
N ARG A 238 -6.72 12.31 4.26
CA ARG A 238 -5.82 12.83 5.28
C ARG A 238 -6.68 13.18 6.47
N VAL A 239 -6.56 12.37 7.51
CA VAL A 239 -7.20 12.61 8.79
C VAL A 239 -6.74 14.00 9.30
N PRO A 240 -7.66 14.95 9.51
CA PRO A 240 -7.35 16.25 10.09
C PRO A 240 -6.49 16.11 11.34
N GLU A 241 -5.49 16.98 11.48
CA GLU A 241 -4.63 17.03 12.65
C GLU A 241 -5.44 17.44 13.89
N TYR A 242 -5.04 16.96 15.07
CA TYR A 242 -5.68 17.37 16.32
C TYR A 242 -5.44 18.87 16.55
N ILE A 243 -6.51 19.61 16.83
CA ILE A 243 -6.45 21.04 17.17
C ILE A 243 -6.19 21.23 18.67
N ASP A 244 -5.85 22.46 19.07
CA ASP A 244 -5.47 22.75 20.46
C ASP A 244 -6.62 22.46 21.45
N ALA A 245 -7.87 22.78 21.09
CA ALA A 245 -9.05 22.46 21.89
C ALA A 245 -9.24 20.95 22.11
N GLU A 246 -9.05 20.12 21.06
CA GLU A 246 -9.14 18.66 21.18
C GLU A 246 -8.04 18.12 22.10
N ARG A 247 -6.84 18.70 22.05
CA ARG A 247 -5.71 18.26 22.89
C ARG A 247 -5.85 18.70 24.35
N GLN A 248 -6.38 19.90 24.60
CA GLN A 248 -6.73 20.35 25.93
C GLN A 248 -7.79 19.45 26.55
N TRP A 249 -8.83 19.11 25.78
CA TRP A 249 -9.85 18.17 26.22
C TRP A 249 -9.26 16.79 26.51
N LEU A 250 -8.37 16.29 25.64
CA LEU A 250 -7.66 15.03 25.90
C LEU A 250 -6.87 15.11 27.21
N LEU A 251 -6.09 16.16 27.42
CA LEU A 251 -5.32 16.34 28.66
C LEU A 251 -6.22 16.27 29.91
N ALA A 252 -7.38 16.92 29.88
CA ALA A 252 -8.32 16.93 31.00
C ALA A 252 -8.96 15.55 31.29
N ASN A 253 -8.99 14.64 30.30
CA ASN A 253 -9.58 13.30 30.42
C ASN A 253 -8.53 12.18 30.50
N LEU A 254 -7.26 12.56 30.74
CA LEU A 254 -6.15 11.63 30.95
C LEU A 254 -5.60 11.78 32.38
N THR A 255 -5.30 10.66 33.02
CA THR A 255 -4.57 10.61 34.29
C THR A 255 -3.21 9.96 34.03
N ASN A 256 -2.12 10.69 34.25
CA ASN A 256 -0.75 10.22 33.97
C ASN A 256 -0.58 9.72 32.52
N GLY A 257 -1.20 10.41 31.56
CA GLY A 257 -1.15 10.04 30.14
C GLY A 257 -1.98 8.81 29.74
N LYS A 258 -2.89 8.33 30.61
CA LYS A 258 -3.80 7.21 30.33
C LYS A 258 -5.26 7.62 30.48
N PRO A 259 -6.20 7.07 29.70
CA PRO A 259 -7.64 7.37 29.85
C PRO A 259 -8.14 7.05 31.26
N THR A 260 -8.75 8.02 31.94
CA THR A 260 -9.24 7.87 33.33
C THR A 260 -10.30 6.78 33.46
N TYR A 261 -11.20 6.68 32.49
CA TYR A 261 -12.32 5.72 32.49
C TYR A 261 -12.22 4.65 31.39
N GLY A 262 -11.01 4.40 30.89
CA GLY A 262 -10.75 3.45 29.80
C GLY A 262 -11.01 4.01 28.40
N TRP A 263 -10.57 3.25 27.39
CA TRP A 263 -10.54 3.72 26.00
C TRP A 263 -11.91 3.89 25.36
N ARG A 264 -12.87 2.99 25.63
CA ARG A 264 -14.21 3.05 25.02
C ARG A 264 -14.91 4.36 25.39
N ARG A 265 -15.01 4.64 26.69
CA ARG A 265 -15.65 5.87 27.20
C ARG A 265 -14.95 7.14 26.72
N LEU A 266 -13.61 7.17 26.73
CA LEU A 266 -12.86 8.32 26.20
C LEU A 266 -13.19 8.58 24.72
N VAL A 267 -13.31 7.54 23.89
CA VAL A 267 -13.65 7.68 22.46
C VAL A 267 -15.06 8.21 22.28
N ASP A 268 -16.03 7.66 23.02
CA ASP A 268 -17.44 8.06 22.95
C ASP A 268 -17.61 9.51 23.39
N ASP A 269 -17.06 9.88 24.55
CA ASP A 269 -17.11 11.24 25.11
C ASP A 269 -16.39 12.25 24.18
N PHE A 270 -15.23 11.88 23.61
CA PHE A 270 -14.51 12.72 22.65
C PHE A 270 -15.36 13.00 21.40
N ASN A 271 -15.98 11.96 20.84
CA ASN A 271 -16.80 12.10 19.64
C ASN A 271 -18.09 12.87 19.91
N GLN A 272 -18.73 12.67 21.07
CA GLN A 272 -19.87 13.47 21.49
C GLN A 272 -19.49 14.97 21.60
N HIS A 273 -18.26 15.26 22.05
CA HIS A 273 -17.79 16.62 22.20
C HIS A 273 -17.45 17.28 20.85
N PHE A 274 -16.80 16.56 19.93
CA PHE A 274 -16.20 17.17 18.73
C PHE A 274 -16.80 16.73 17.39
N ALA A 275 -17.21 15.47 17.23
CA ALA A 275 -17.58 14.94 15.92
C ALA A 275 -18.75 15.71 15.28
N GLY A 276 -18.60 16.09 14.01
CA GLY A 276 -19.58 16.88 13.25
C GLY A 276 -19.59 18.38 13.58
N LYS A 277 -18.97 18.81 14.68
CA LYS A 277 -18.98 20.21 15.12
C LYS A 277 -17.84 21.00 14.50
N VAL A 278 -18.06 22.28 14.22
CA VAL A 278 -17.00 23.23 13.90
C VAL A 278 -16.51 23.84 15.20
N VAL A 279 -15.23 23.65 15.51
CA VAL A 279 -14.63 24.09 16.78
C VAL A 279 -13.76 25.30 16.50
N HIS A 280 -13.66 26.23 17.46
CA HIS A 280 -12.80 27.40 17.32
C HIS A 280 -11.36 27.01 16.93
N GLY A 281 -10.85 27.59 15.84
CA GLY A 281 -9.55 27.25 15.25
C GLY A 281 -9.57 26.13 14.20
N GLY A 282 -10.71 25.48 13.96
CA GLY A 282 -10.94 24.56 12.85
C GLY A 282 -11.64 25.24 11.68
N VAL A 283 -11.21 24.95 10.45
CA VAL A 283 -11.88 25.42 9.22
C VAL A 283 -13.09 24.53 8.88
N ASP A 284 -12.98 23.22 9.14
CA ASP A 284 -13.99 22.22 8.80
C ASP A 284 -14.57 21.53 10.05
N SER A 285 -15.76 20.95 9.90
CA SER A 285 -16.37 20.06 10.90
C SER A 285 -15.41 18.93 11.29
N ARG A 286 -15.28 18.66 12.58
CA ARG A 286 -14.33 17.67 13.07
C ARG A 286 -14.82 16.26 12.75
N PRO A 287 -13.94 15.37 12.27
CA PRO A 287 -14.32 13.98 12.01
C PRO A 287 -14.46 13.21 13.32
N ALA A 288 -15.31 12.18 13.32
CA ALA A 288 -15.29 11.16 14.36
C ALA A 288 -13.90 10.50 14.42
N ARG A 289 -13.39 10.28 15.63
CA ARG A 289 -12.12 9.63 15.91
C ARG A 289 -12.36 8.21 16.38
N THR A 290 -11.50 7.30 15.93
CA THR A 290 -11.48 5.92 16.41
C THR A 290 -10.52 5.78 17.59
N GLN A 291 -10.67 4.70 18.37
CA GLN A 291 -9.70 4.34 19.41
C GLN A 291 -8.26 4.30 18.90
N SER A 292 -8.02 3.77 17.68
CA SER A 292 -6.68 3.72 17.09
C SER A 292 -6.11 5.11 16.79
N SER A 293 -6.96 6.09 16.46
CA SER A 293 -6.54 7.47 16.23
C SER A 293 -6.12 8.13 17.54
N LEU A 294 -6.99 8.08 18.55
CA LEU A 294 -6.73 8.70 19.85
C LEU A 294 -5.56 8.03 20.57
N SER A 295 -5.45 6.70 20.54
CA SER A 295 -4.32 5.98 21.15
C SER A 295 -2.98 6.28 20.51
N LYS A 296 -2.94 6.61 19.22
CA LYS A 296 -1.72 7.09 18.56
C LYS A 296 -1.35 8.51 18.96
N GLU A 297 -2.32 9.41 19.10
CA GLU A 297 -2.06 10.77 19.58
C GLU A 297 -1.54 10.74 21.02
N VAL A 298 -2.25 10.05 21.91
CA VAL A 298 -1.86 9.87 23.32
C VAL A 298 -0.55 9.10 23.41
N GLY A 299 -0.33 8.03 22.64
CA GLY A 299 0.93 7.30 22.65
C GLY A 299 2.12 8.12 22.17
N ARG A 300 1.90 9.03 21.20
CA ARG A 300 2.95 9.89 20.65
C ARG A 300 3.37 10.99 21.62
N PHE A 301 2.44 11.57 22.38
CA PHE A 301 2.70 12.72 23.25
C PHE A 301 2.53 12.42 24.75
N GLY A 302 2.16 11.18 25.09
CA GLY A 302 1.75 10.77 26.43
C GLY A 302 2.82 11.00 27.48
N THR A 303 4.01 10.46 27.26
CA THR A 303 5.12 10.54 28.24
C THR A 303 5.75 11.92 28.33
N GLU A 304 5.79 12.66 27.22
CA GLU A 304 6.51 13.93 27.15
C GLU A 304 5.63 15.13 27.52
N PHE A 305 4.33 15.06 27.24
CA PHE A 305 3.39 16.18 27.40
C PHE A 305 2.25 15.82 28.35
N TYR A 306 1.39 14.85 27.99
CA TYR A 306 0.15 14.62 28.73
C TYR A 306 0.36 14.12 30.17
N SER A 307 1.36 13.28 30.41
CA SER A 307 1.73 12.82 31.76
C SER A 307 2.25 13.96 32.65
N LYS A 308 2.69 15.07 32.05
CA LYS A 308 3.23 16.24 32.73
C LYS A 308 2.23 17.39 32.82
N GLY A 309 0.96 17.18 32.45
CA GLY A 309 -0.02 18.26 32.44
C GLY A 309 0.14 19.24 31.26
N LEU A 310 0.86 18.87 30.19
CA LEU A 310 1.17 19.76 29.08
C LEU A 310 0.42 19.38 27.80
N VAL A 311 0.13 20.40 26.98
CA VAL A 311 -0.48 20.23 25.65
C VAL A 311 0.59 20.35 24.57
N PRO A 312 0.72 19.38 23.63
CA PRO A 312 1.70 19.46 22.57
C PRO A 312 1.32 20.54 21.54
N VAL A 313 2.25 21.46 21.28
CA VAL A 313 2.12 22.55 20.30
C VAL A 313 2.62 22.08 18.93
N LEU A 314 1.84 22.34 17.86
CA LEU A 314 2.25 21.95 16.51
C LEU A 314 3.43 22.81 16.03
N ALA A 315 4.46 22.16 15.50
CA ALA A 315 5.67 22.82 15.00
C ALA A 315 5.42 23.89 13.91
N ARG A 316 4.25 23.88 13.26
CA ARG A 316 3.85 24.91 12.29
C ARG A 316 3.53 26.25 12.96
N GLN A 317 2.98 26.26 14.17
CA GLN A 317 2.72 27.49 14.92
C GLN A 317 4.03 28.13 15.41
N VAL A 318 5.00 27.32 15.85
CA VAL A 318 6.31 27.79 16.35
C VAL A 318 7.08 28.61 15.30
N LYS A 319 6.97 28.26 14.02
CA LYS A 319 7.64 29.01 12.94
C LYS A 319 7.00 30.36 12.63
N LYS A 320 5.71 30.53 12.93
CA LYS A 320 5.00 31.79 12.71
C LYS A 320 5.34 32.80 13.80
N ASP A 321 5.51 32.31 15.03
CA ASP A 321 5.88 33.11 16.19
C ASP A 321 7.36 33.53 16.20
N GLN A 322 8.26 32.76 15.55
CA GLN A 322 9.69 33.13 15.41
C GLN A 322 9.99 34.06 14.24
N LYS A 323 9.01 34.32 13.37
CA LYS A 323 9.13 35.25 12.23
C LYS A 323 8.48 36.60 12.49
N LYS A 324 7.88 36.77 13.67
CA LYS A 324 7.48 38.06 14.22
C LYS A 324 8.53 38.48 15.23
#